data_AF-A0A918CY23-F1
#
_entry.id   AF-A0A918CY23-F1
#
_cell.length_a   1.000
_cell.length_b   1.000
_cell.length_c   1.000
_cell.angle_alpha   90.00
_cell.angle_beta   90.00
_cell.angle_gamma   90.00
#
_symmetry.space_group_name_H-M   'P 1'
#
loop_
_entity.id
_entity.type
_entity.pdbx_description
1 polymer ?
#
loop_
_entity_poly.entity_id
_entity_poly.type
_entity_poly.pdbx_seq_one_letter_code
_entity_poly.pdbx_strand_id
1 'polypeptide(L)'
;MSHDPERRKLPLIAVYAETAANAEQRVTKLLDAAGVSPSEAHILIADIQAGAVEGAHGEVIELDTQAPSGSSEQVQEGWLRAVEAIADRLTRVADRTVASTM
;
A
#
# COMPACT_ATOMS: atom_id res chain seq x y z
N MET A 1 -12.47 -35.78 -11.58
CA MET A 1 -12.53 -35.13 -10.25
C MET A 1 -11.78 -33.82 -10.37
N SER A 2 -12.47 -32.68 -10.45
CA SER A 2 -11.82 -31.37 -10.46
C SER A 2 -11.33 -31.05 -9.06
N HIS A 3 -10.02 -31.00 -8.87
CA HIS A 3 -9.44 -30.27 -7.76
C HIS A 3 -9.57 -28.79 -8.11
N ASP A 4 -10.56 -28.11 -7.53
CA ASP A 4 -10.50 -26.66 -7.40
C ASP A 4 -9.37 -26.37 -6.40
N PRO A 5 -8.24 -25.79 -6.81
CA PRO A 5 -7.19 -25.46 -5.87
C PRO A 5 -7.78 -24.38 -4.95
N GLU A 6 -7.98 -24.71 -3.67
CA GLU A 6 -8.35 -23.69 -2.68
C GLU A 6 -7.41 -22.50 -2.86
N ARG A 7 -7.96 -21.36 -3.30
CA ARG A 7 -7.19 -20.12 -3.40
C ARG A 7 -6.66 -19.83 -2.01
N ARG A 8 -5.36 -20.05 -1.82
CA ARG A 8 -4.66 -19.77 -0.57
C ARG A 8 -4.95 -18.32 -0.21
N LYS A 9 -5.70 -18.09 0.87
CA LYS A 9 -5.95 -16.73 1.37
C LYS A 9 -4.60 -16.15 1.78
N LEU A 10 -4.20 -15.08 1.11
CA LEU A 10 -3.02 -14.32 1.52
C LEU A 10 -3.27 -13.77 2.93
N PRO A 11 -2.30 -13.87 3.85
CA PRO A 11 -2.45 -13.34 5.19
C PRO A 11 -2.62 -11.81 5.10
N LEU A 12 -3.68 -11.30 5.74
CA LEU A 12 -3.85 -9.86 5.90
C LEU A 12 -2.96 -9.37 7.03
N ILE A 13 -2.15 -8.34 6.79
CA ILE A 13 -1.47 -7.62 7.86
C ILE A 13 -2.50 -6.69 8.51
N ALA A 14 -3.32 -7.25 9.41
CA ALA A 14 -4.32 -6.50 10.17
C ALA A 14 -3.77 -5.90 11.48
N VAL A 15 -2.58 -6.33 11.91
CA VAL A 15 -1.97 -5.99 13.21
C VAL A 15 -1.78 -4.47 13.40
N TYR A 16 -1.49 -3.75 12.32
CA TYR A 16 -1.17 -2.32 12.40
C TYR A 16 -2.37 -1.40 12.19
N ALA A 17 -3.55 -1.92 11.82
CA ALA A 17 -4.71 -1.07 11.51
C ALA A 17 -5.19 -0.27 12.73
N GLU A 18 -5.37 -0.93 13.88
CA GLU A 18 -5.76 -0.27 15.12
C GLU A 18 -4.66 0.68 15.63
N THR A 19 -3.39 0.28 15.49
CA THR A 19 -2.25 1.12 15.87
C THR A 19 -2.18 2.40 15.05
N ALA A 20 -2.37 2.31 13.73
CA ALA A 20 -2.39 3.45 12.83
C ALA A 20 -3.57 4.39 13.14
N ALA A 21 -4.78 3.86 13.34
CA ALA A 21 -5.95 4.66 13.68
C ALA A 21 -5.76 5.43 15.00
N ASN A 22 -5.19 4.78 16.02
CA ASN A 22 -4.88 5.43 17.29
C ASN A 22 -3.79 6.51 17.15
N ALA A 23 -2.77 6.27 16.31
CA ALA A 23 -1.71 7.22 16.04
C ALA A 23 -2.25 8.45 15.30
N GLU A 24 -3.05 8.27 14.25
CA GLU A 24 -3.71 9.36 13.52
C GLU A 24 -4.56 10.22 14.44
N GLN A 25 -5.41 9.60 15.27
CA GLN A 25 -6.22 10.36 16.23
C GLN A 25 -5.36 11.21 17.18
N ARG A 26 -4.22 10.67 17.62
CA ARG A 26 -3.30 11.40 18.50
C ARG A 26 -2.60 12.53 17.78
N VAL A 27 -2.15 12.31 16.54
CA VAL A 27 -1.52 13.33 15.69
C VAL A 27 -2.50 14.47 15.41
N THR A 28 -3.74 14.17 15.03
CA THR A 28 -4.79 15.18 14.81
C THR A 28 -5.01 16.05 16.05
N LYS A 29 -5.07 15.45 17.25
CA LYS A 29 -5.21 16.21 18.51
C LYS A 29 -4.00 17.11 18.78
N LEU A 30 -2.80 16.67 18.45
CA LEU A 30 -1.57 17.47 18.61
C LEU A 30 -1.54 18.65 17.63
N LEU A 31 -1.95 18.43 16.39
CA LEU A 31 -2.03 19.47 15.36
C LEU A 31 -3.11 20.51 15.70
N ASP A 32 -4.28 20.08 16.17
CA ASP A 32 -5.35 20.96 16.67
C ASP A 32 -4.86 21.83 17.85
N ALA A 33 -4.18 21.22 18.82
CA ALA A 33 -3.58 21.95 19.95
C ALA A 33 -2.49 22.95 19.52
N ALA A 34 -1.84 22.72 18.39
CA ALA A 34 -0.86 23.64 17.78
C ALA A 34 -1.53 24.73 16.91
N GLY A 35 -2.86 24.71 16.77
CA GLY A 35 -3.61 25.68 15.98
C GLY A 35 -3.66 25.38 14.47
N VAL A 36 -3.27 24.18 14.05
CA VAL A 36 -3.39 23.74 12.65
C VAL A 36 -4.86 23.51 12.32
N SER A 37 -5.30 24.01 11.17
CA SER A 37 -6.69 23.82 10.75
C SER A 37 -7.01 22.34 10.49
N PRO A 38 -8.24 21.87 10.72
CA PRO A 38 -8.61 20.49 10.45
C PRO A 38 -8.34 20.04 9.01
N SER A 39 -8.55 20.92 8.03
CA SER A 39 -8.24 20.66 6.62
C SER A 39 -6.75 20.47 6.35
N GLU A 40 -5.91 21.32 6.93
CA GLU A 40 -4.46 21.23 6.78
C GLU A 40 -3.91 19.98 7.49
N ALA A 41 -4.42 19.66 8.69
CA ALA A 41 -4.06 18.43 9.38
C ALA A 41 -4.45 17.18 8.57
N HIS A 42 -5.61 17.20 7.91
CA HIS A 42 -6.07 16.10 7.09
C HIS A 42 -5.19 15.90 5.85
N ILE A 43 -4.80 16.98 5.16
CA ILE A 43 -3.86 16.93 4.03
C ILE A 43 -2.52 16.33 4.46
N LEU A 44 -1.93 16.83 5.56
CA LEU A 44 -0.64 16.32 6.06
C LEU A 44 -0.69 14.83 6.39
N ILE A 45 -1.77 14.37 7.01
CA ILE A 45 -1.95 12.95 7.34
C ILE A 45 -2.05 12.11 6.06
N ALA A 46 -2.79 12.57 5.05
CA ALA A 46 -2.92 11.84 3.80
C ALA A 46 -1.62 11.81 3.00
N ASP A 47 -0.83 12.89 2.98
CA ASP A 47 0.50 12.90 2.36
C ASP A 47 1.43 11.87 3.02
N ILE A 48 1.41 11.77 4.36
CA ILE A 48 2.18 10.77 5.10
C ILE A 48 1.73 9.34 4.74
N GLN A 49 0.42 9.11 4.70
CA GLN A 49 -0.14 7.80 4.33
C GLN A 49 0.20 7.42 2.88
N ALA A 50 0.13 8.39 1.95
CA ALA A 50 0.50 8.19 0.56
C ALA A 50 1.99 7.88 0.41
N GLY A 51 2.87 8.59 1.14
CA GLY A 51 4.30 8.29 1.19
C GLY A 51 4.62 6.90 1.75
N ALA A 52 3.84 6.40 2.71
CA ALA A 52 3.98 5.02 3.18
C ALA A 52 3.61 3.99 2.09
N VAL A 53 2.60 4.29 1.26
CA VAL A 53 2.23 3.46 0.10
C VAL A 53 3.29 3.54 -1.01
N GLU A 54 3.89 4.71 -1.23
CA GLU A 54 5.01 4.89 -2.16
C GLU A 54 6.23 4.08 -1.73
N GLY A 55 6.56 4.04 -0.43
CA GLY A 55 7.61 3.17 0.10
C GLY A 55 7.36 1.69 -0.20
N ALA A 56 6.14 1.21 0.04
CA ALA A 56 5.75 -0.16 -0.30
C ALA A 56 5.80 -0.44 -1.81
N HIS A 57 5.47 0.55 -2.64
CA HIS A 57 5.59 0.48 -4.10
C HIS A 57 7.06 0.34 -4.53
N GLY A 58 7.97 1.09 -3.90
CA GLY A 58 9.42 0.95 -4.12
C GLY A 58 9.94 -0.45 -3.80
N GLU A 59 9.55 -1.04 -2.67
CA GLU A 59 9.92 -2.41 -2.31
C GLU A 59 9.45 -3.43 -3.36
N VAL A 60 8.24 -3.28 -3.91
CA VAL A 60 7.73 -4.14 -5.00
C VAL A 60 8.53 -3.98 -6.29
N ILE A 61 8.97 -2.78 -6.63
CA ILE A 61 9.82 -2.60 -7.82
C ILE A 61 11.22 -3.20 -7.60
N GLU A 62 11.78 -3.04 -6.40
CA GLU A 62 13.14 -3.48 -6.08
C GLU A 62 13.27 -4.99 -5.87
N LEU A 63 12.28 -5.65 -5.25
CA LEU A 63 12.35 -7.09 -4.93
C LEU A 63 11.97 -8.00 -6.11
N ASP A 64 11.25 -7.48 -7.10
CA ASP A 64 10.32 -8.33 -7.87
C ASP A 64 10.42 -8.13 -9.40
N THR A 65 11.31 -7.31 -9.95
CA THR A 65 11.49 -7.24 -11.43
C THR A 65 12.15 -8.47 -12.05
N GLN A 66 12.72 -9.37 -11.24
CA GLN A 66 13.36 -10.61 -11.70
C GLN A 66 12.60 -11.81 -11.12
N ALA A 67 12.01 -12.62 -11.99
CA ALA A 67 11.38 -13.87 -11.55
C ALA A 67 12.41 -14.82 -10.91
N PRO A 68 11.98 -15.77 -10.06
CA PRO A 68 12.89 -16.70 -9.39
C PRO A 68 13.86 -17.37 -10.36
N SER A 69 15.14 -17.46 -9.98
CA SER A 69 16.17 -18.04 -10.83
C SER A 69 15.82 -19.47 -11.27
N GLY A 70 16.00 -19.78 -12.55
CA GLY A 70 15.63 -21.07 -13.12
C GLY A 70 14.16 -21.22 -13.51
N SER A 71 13.35 -20.16 -13.39
CA SER A 71 11.98 -20.13 -13.92
C SER A 71 11.94 -20.26 -15.44
N SER A 72 10.90 -20.92 -15.97
CA SER A 72 10.63 -20.92 -17.40
C SER A 72 10.24 -19.53 -17.89
N GLU A 73 10.41 -19.28 -19.19
CA GLU A 73 10.05 -18.00 -19.84
C GLU A 73 8.60 -17.60 -19.56
N GLN A 74 7.67 -18.56 -19.61
CA GLN A 74 6.25 -18.30 -19.30
C GLN A 74 6.03 -17.88 -17.84
N VAL A 75 6.79 -18.44 -16.90
CA VAL A 75 6.74 -18.04 -15.48
C VAL A 75 7.36 -16.66 -15.31
N GLN A 76 8.44 -16.34 -16.02
CA GLN A 76 9.07 -15.02 -16.01
C GLN A 76 8.11 -13.93 -16.50
N GLU A 77 7.43 -14.17 -17.62
CA GLU A 77 6.45 -13.22 -18.16
C GLU A 77 5.25 -13.04 -17.22
N GLY A 78 4.70 -14.14 -16.69
CA GLY A 78 3.59 -14.09 -15.74
C GLY A 78 3.95 -13.36 -14.44
N TRP A 79 5.18 -13.52 -13.98
CA TRP A 79 5.73 -12.82 -12.82
C TRP A 79 5.82 -11.31 -13.07
N LEU A 80 6.45 -10.90 -14.18
CA LEU A 80 6.58 -9.48 -14.53
C LEU A 80 5.21 -8.79 -14.59
N ARG A 81 4.22 -9.42 -15.27
CA ARG A 81 2.87 -8.86 -15.34
C ARG A 81 2.18 -8.76 -13.98
N ALA A 82 2.44 -9.71 -13.07
CA ALA A 82 1.89 -9.66 -11.72
C ALA A 82 2.47 -8.48 -10.92
N VAL A 83 3.77 -8.25 -11.06
CA VAL A 83 4.49 -7.15 -10.39
C VAL A 83 4.03 -5.80 -10.93
N GLU A 84 3.90 -5.65 -12.25
CA GLU A 84 3.32 -4.46 -12.88
C GLU A 84 1.89 -4.19 -12.36
N ALA A 85 1.05 -5.22 -12.29
CA ALA A 85 -0.32 -5.07 -11.81
C ALA A 85 -0.40 -4.65 -10.32
N ILE A 86 0.52 -5.13 -9.49
CA ILE A 86 0.61 -4.74 -8.06
C ILE A 86 1.13 -3.31 -7.93
N ALA A 87 2.19 -2.96 -8.66
CA ALA A 87 2.75 -1.61 -8.69
C ALA A 87 1.69 -0.56 -9.11
N ASP A 88 0.98 -0.83 -10.19
CA ASP A 88 -0.16 -0.03 -10.65
C ASP A 88 -1.26 0.11 -9.58
N ARG A 89 -1.53 -0.97 -8.84
CA ARG A 89 -2.54 -0.96 -7.79
C ARG A 89 -2.11 -0.10 -6.61
N LEU A 90 -0.84 -0.16 -6.20
CA LEU A 90 -0.30 0.65 -5.12
C LEU A 90 -0.28 2.14 -5.49
N THR A 91 0.10 2.48 -6.73
CA THR A 91 0.01 3.84 -7.27
C THR A 91 -1.42 4.40 -7.11
N ARG A 92 -2.44 3.65 -7.57
CA ARG A 92 -3.85 4.04 -7.40
C ARG A 92 -4.34 4.07 -5.96
N VAL A 93 -3.66 3.41 -5.02
CA VAL A 93 -3.97 3.54 -3.60
C VAL A 93 -3.41 4.85 -3.07
N ALA A 94 -2.15 5.17 -3.36
CA ALA A 94 -1.53 6.44 -2.99
C ALA A 94 -2.33 7.64 -3.53
N ASP A 95 -2.66 7.63 -4.83
CA ASP A 95 -3.43 8.71 -5.47
C ASP A 95 -4.79 8.94 -4.80
N ARG A 96 -5.51 7.87 -4.46
CA ARG A 96 -6.83 7.97 -3.81
C ARG A 96 -6.73 8.45 -2.37
N THR A 97 -5.68 8.08 -1.66
CA THR A 97 -5.43 8.56 -0.30
C THR A 97 -5.31 10.08 -0.29
N VAL A 98 -4.47 10.63 -1.18
CA VAL A 98 -4.32 12.09 -1.32
C VAL A 98 -5.61 12.74 -1.84
N ALA A 99 -6.22 12.19 -2.89
CA ALA A 99 -7.43 12.77 -3.49
C ALA A 99 -8.65 12.78 -2.56
N SER A 100 -8.69 11.94 -1.53
CA SER A 100 -9.75 11.95 -0.52
C SER A 100 -9.73 13.16 0.42
N THR A 101 -8.70 14.01 0.31
CA THR A 101 -8.51 15.21 1.14
C THR A 101 -8.88 16.53 0.47
N MET A 102 -9.17 16.51 -0.84
CA MET A 102 -9.59 17.66 -1.66
C MET A 102 -11.11 17.75 -1.75
#